data_AF-A0A7J5R8Z9-F1
#
_entry.id   AF-A0A7J5R8Z9-F1
#
_cell.length_a   1.000
_cell.length_b   1.000
_cell.length_c   1.000
_cell.angle_alpha   90.00
_cell.angle_beta   90.00
_cell.angle_gamma   90.00
#
_symmetry.space_group_name_H-M   'P 1'
#
loop_
_entity.id
_entity.type
_entity.pdbx_description
1 polymer ?
#
loop_
_entity_poly.entity_id
_entity_poly.type
_entity_poly.pdbx_seq_one_letter_code
_entity_poly.pdbx_strand_id
1 'polypeptide(L)'
;MDKDNLYFGNQCGSDNAFTRKARLLQSMYRVEIGEVEGVGPTRDSKRKYGNMISEGEVSGKNFLMKETFEYAKERVANKRKNETIDGFRLFNNLLSSQPMAFNLFHPLILLLKQDPAMVTLAVRSIFRNFPLFEVTEIGLEFIPTPIDKYTNDKSAMDAYIRFVDNKGGKHIIAIETKYTDVLGVNEASHCKEQKQMLVDTGFFSEDFEELLMGGKIKLTQIYRNLLLTERYRMVEGLKDSYSVVLSPKDHPSTEEEINSVTEYLKPEYAYKLSVVTLEDFVDAMIQYLPEYYAHVYERFSGRYLEFGKVNI
;
A
#
# COMPACT_ATOMS: atom_id res chain seq x y z
N MET A 1 7.84 -32.84 10.94
CA MET A 1 7.94 -31.41 11.28
C MET A 1 9.06 -30.86 10.43
N ASP A 2 8.77 -29.98 9.47
CA ASP A 2 9.80 -29.34 8.66
C ASP A 2 10.84 -28.64 9.55
N LYS A 3 12.13 -28.76 9.21
CA LYS A 3 13.24 -28.15 9.96
C LYS A 3 13.06 -26.64 10.14
N ASP A 4 12.43 -25.98 9.18
CA ASP A 4 12.16 -24.54 9.20
C ASP A 4 11.18 -24.14 10.31
N ASN A 5 10.17 -24.98 10.60
CA ASN A 5 9.21 -24.71 11.67
C ASN A 5 9.88 -24.72 13.06
N LEU A 6 10.99 -25.46 13.22
CA LEU A 6 11.68 -25.54 14.50
C LEU A 6 12.45 -24.25 14.84
N TYR A 7 12.99 -23.57 13.83
CA TYR A 7 13.85 -22.40 14.04
C TYR A 7 13.13 -21.07 13.75
N PHE A 8 12.34 -21.00 12.68
CA PHE A 8 11.67 -19.77 12.25
C PHE A 8 10.23 -19.63 12.77
N GLY A 9 9.70 -20.67 13.41
CA GLY A 9 8.32 -20.69 13.93
C GLY A 9 7.31 -21.18 12.89
N ASN A 10 6.06 -21.24 13.31
CA ASN A 10 4.95 -21.86 12.60
C ASN A 10 4.63 -21.15 11.28
N GLN A 11 4.65 -21.91 10.19
CA GLN A 11 4.22 -21.43 8.88
C GLN A 11 2.74 -21.71 8.62
N CYS A 12 2.17 -21.12 7.58
CA CYS A 12 0.77 -21.30 7.21
C CYS A 12 0.62 -22.25 6.01
N GLY A 13 0.01 -23.41 6.23
CA GLY A 13 -0.13 -24.45 5.20
C GLY A 13 -1.04 -24.08 4.01
N SER A 14 -1.88 -23.04 4.16
CA SER A 14 -2.77 -22.56 3.08
C SER A 14 -2.17 -21.42 2.26
N ASP A 15 -0.94 -20.98 2.56
CA ASP A 15 -0.27 -19.93 1.80
C ASP A 15 0.03 -20.42 0.37
N ASN A 16 -0.16 -19.55 -0.63
CA ASN A 16 0.34 -19.80 -1.98
C ASN A 16 1.89 -19.77 -2.01
N ALA A 17 2.49 -20.12 -3.15
CA ALA A 17 3.95 -20.22 -3.25
C ALA A 17 4.69 -18.92 -2.91
N PHE A 18 4.15 -17.78 -3.33
CA PHE A 18 4.71 -16.47 -3.03
C PHE A 18 4.57 -16.11 -1.54
N THR A 19 3.36 -16.25 -0.99
CA THR A 19 3.08 -15.95 0.43
C THR A 19 3.90 -16.81 1.37
N ARG A 20 4.17 -18.09 1.03
CA ARG A 20 5.06 -18.96 1.83
C ARG A 20 6.47 -18.38 1.91
N LYS A 21 7.03 -17.93 0.78
CA LYS A 21 8.37 -17.31 0.73
C LYS A 21 8.41 -16.03 1.54
N ALA A 22 7.42 -15.16 1.37
CA ALA A 22 7.31 -13.91 2.11
C ALA A 22 7.15 -14.15 3.63
N ARG A 23 6.32 -15.12 4.05
CA ARG A 23 6.14 -15.45 5.46
C ARG A 23 7.43 -15.99 6.07
N LEU A 24 8.14 -16.88 5.36
CA LEU A 24 9.41 -17.40 5.83
C LEU A 24 10.44 -16.27 5.96
N LEU A 25 10.52 -15.36 4.99
CA LEU A 25 11.41 -14.19 5.04
C LEU A 25 11.10 -13.30 6.27
N GLN A 26 9.82 -12.99 6.53
CA GLN A 26 9.45 -12.24 7.73
C GLN A 26 9.70 -13.02 9.03
N SER A 27 9.64 -14.36 8.99
CA SER A 27 9.98 -15.23 10.12
C SER A 27 11.48 -15.23 10.42
N MET A 28 12.32 -15.23 9.37
CA MET A 28 13.78 -15.05 9.50
C MET A 28 14.10 -13.68 10.10
N TYR A 29 13.49 -12.62 9.58
CA TYR A 29 13.65 -11.27 10.10
C TYR A 29 13.26 -11.19 11.58
N ARG A 30 12.14 -11.79 12.00
CA ARG A 30 11.73 -11.88 13.42
C ARG A 30 12.84 -12.43 14.32
N VAL A 31 13.46 -13.53 13.90
CA VAL A 31 14.53 -14.18 14.65
C VAL A 31 15.77 -13.28 14.70
N GLU A 32 16.12 -12.64 13.59
CA GLU A 32 17.25 -11.70 13.50
C GLU A 32 17.11 -10.52 14.47
N ILE A 33 15.90 -9.96 14.61
CA ILE A 33 15.62 -8.86 15.55
C ILE A 33 15.37 -9.34 17.00
N GLY A 34 15.54 -10.63 17.27
CA GLY A 34 15.40 -11.22 18.61
C GLY A 34 13.99 -11.17 19.18
N GLU A 35 12.96 -11.20 18.32
CA GLU A 35 11.56 -11.26 18.76
C GLU A 35 11.07 -12.69 18.91
N VAL A 36 10.22 -12.92 19.92
CA VAL A 36 9.58 -14.21 20.11
C VAL A 36 8.37 -14.37 19.20
N GLU A 37 8.02 -15.62 18.90
CA GLU A 37 6.86 -15.93 18.05
C GLU A 37 5.57 -15.46 18.73
N GLY A 38 4.80 -14.63 18.02
CA GLY A 38 3.50 -14.12 18.44
C GLY A 38 2.31 -14.92 17.93
N VAL A 39 1.12 -14.45 18.29
CA VAL A 39 -0.17 -14.99 17.82
C VAL A 39 -0.81 -14.06 16.79
N GLY A 40 -1.61 -14.59 15.87
CA GLY A 40 -2.24 -13.78 14.83
C GLY A 40 -3.08 -14.58 13.82
N PRO A 41 -3.57 -13.96 12.75
CA PRO A 41 -3.28 -12.58 12.33
C PRO A 41 -4.17 -11.52 13.01
N THR A 42 -5.23 -11.90 13.71
CA THR A 42 -6.12 -10.99 14.45
C THR A 42 -5.84 -11.01 15.95
N ARG A 43 -6.25 -9.95 16.65
CA ARG A 43 -6.06 -9.78 18.11
C ARG A 43 -6.58 -10.96 18.93
N ASP A 44 -7.70 -11.55 18.51
CA ASP A 44 -8.36 -12.63 19.23
C ASP A 44 -7.84 -14.03 18.84
N SER A 45 -6.96 -14.11 17.83
CA SER A 45 -6.39 -15.37 17.40
C SER A 45 -5.51 -16.00 18.48
N LYS A 46 -5.56 -17.34 18.57
CA LYS A 46 -4.67 -18.15 19.40
C LYS A 46 -3.62 -18.91 18.58
N ARG A 47 -3.64 -18.75 17.26
CA ARG A 47 -2.69 -19.41 16.35
C ARG A 47 -1.38 -18.66 16.38
N LYS A 48 -0.28 -19.41 16.53
CA LYS A 48 1.06 -18.87 16.39
C LYS A 48 1.49 -18.89 14.94
N TYR A 49 2.23 -17.86 14.53
CA TYR A 49 2.84 -17.79 13.21
C TYR A 49 4.22 -17.14 13.31
N GLY A 50 5.18 -17.62 12.53
CA GLY A 50 6.57 -17.16 12.54
C GLY A 50 6.75 -15.69 12.16
N ASN A 51 5.82 -15.09 11.41
CA ASN A 51 5.83 -13.66 11.06
C ASN A 51 5.16 -12.75 12.11
N MET A 52 4.61 -13.31 13.19
CA MET A 52 3.96 -12.53 14.24
C MET A 52 4.94 -12.26 15.38
N ILE A 53 4.87 -11.06 15.96
CA ILE A 53 5.59 -10.69 17.19
C ILE A 53 4.58 -10.44 18.31
N SER A 54 4.97 -10.71 19.56
CA SER A 54 4.04 -10.63 20.70
C SER A 54 3.91 -9.23 21.28
N GLU A 55 5.01 -8.48 21.33
CA GLU A 55 5.12 -7.21 22.08
C GLU A 55 5.46 -6.04 21.14
N GLY A 56 5.02 -6.09 19.88
CA GLY A 56 5.37 -5.10 18.86
C GLY A 56 4.90 -3.67 19.19
N GLU A 57 3.81 -3.55 19.96
CA GLU A 57 3.28 -2.26 20.43
C GLU A 57 4.18 -1.62 21.51
N VAL A 58 5.02 -2.41 22.17
CA VAL A 58 6.01 -1.94 23.16
C VAL A 58 7.39 -1.83 22.53
N SER A 59 7.82 -2.86 21.80
CA SER A 59 9.18 -2.95 21.26
C SER A 59 9.39 -2.10 20.00
N GLY A 60 8.34 -1.84 19.23
CA GLY A 60 8.41 -1.08 17.98
C GLY A 60 9.15 -1.78 16.84
N LYS A 61 9.56 -3.06 17.01
CA LYS A 61 10.45 -3.73 16.04
C LYS A 61 9.80 -4.12 14.70
N ASN A 62 8.50 -3.88 14.54
CA ASN A 62 7.86 -3.91 13.22
C ASN A 62 8.25 -2.70 12.35
N PHE A 63 8.90 -1.68 12.92
CA PHE A 63 9.32 -0.47 12.22
C PHE A 63 10.84 -0.38 12.08
N LEU A 64 11.28 0.19 10.96
CA LEU A 64 12.70 0.35 10.63
C LEU A 64 13.32 1.60 11.27
N MET A 65 12.49 2.55 11.67
CA MET A 65 12.86 3.79 12.35
C MET A 65 12.05 3.95 13.63
N LYS A 66 12.69 4.49 14.68
CA LYS A 66 12.00 4.81 15.94
C LYS A 66 10.91 5.86 15.70
N GLU A 67 11.18 6.84 14.85
CA GLU A 67 10.28 7.91 14.47
C GLU A 67 9.02 7.36 13.78
N THR A 68 9.17 6.34 12.93
CA THR A 68 8.03 5.65 12.29
C THR A 68 7.18 4.90 13.30
N PHE A 69 7.80 4.26 14.30
CA PHE A 69 7.05 3.64 15.40
C PHE A 69 6.28 4.67 16.23
N GLU A 70 6.89 5.80 16.58
CA GLU A 70 6.21 6.88 17.32
C GLU A 70 5.04 7.46 16.51
N TYR A 71 5.23 7.69 15.21
CA TYR A 71 4.17 8.11 14.30
C TYR A 71 3.03 7.09 14.20
N ALA A 72 3.34 5.80 14.15
CA ALA A 72 2.34 4.73 14.15
C ALA A 72 1.49 4.74 15.43
N LYS A 73 2.11 4.94 16.61
CA LYS A 73 1.39 5.10 17.88
C LYS A 73 0.48 6.32 17.87
N GLU A 74 0.98 7.46 17.39
CA GLU A 74 0.19 8.69 17.26
C GLU A 74 -1.03 8.47 16.35
N ARG A 75 -0.85 7.85 15.18
CA ARG A 75 -1.95 7.55 14.26
C ARG A 75 -2.97 6.60 14.84
N VAL A 76 -2.54 5.61 15.64
CA VAL A 76 -3.47 4.69 16.31
C VAL A 76 -4.24 5.39 17.43
N ALA A 77 -3.61 6.29 18.20
CA ALA A 77 -4.26 7.03 19.27
C ALA A 77 -5.24 8.09 18.74
N ASN A 78 -4.93 8.70 17.60
CA ASN A 78 -5.66 9.83 17.03
C ASN A 78 -6.42 9.48 15.74
N LYS A 79 -6.91 8.24 15.61
CA LYS A 79 -7.69 7.81 14.44
C LYS A 79 -8.91 8.70 14.25
N ARG A 80 -9.11 9.16 13.02
CA ARG A 80 -10.35 9.83 12.61
C ARG A 80 -11.50 8.82 12.59
N LYS A 81 -12.74 9.31 12.75
CA LYS A 81 -13.97 8.51 12.90
C LYS A 81 -14.14 7.34 11.91
N ASN A 82 -13.59 7.46 10.70
CA ASN A 82 -13.75 6.46 9.64
C ASN A 82 -12.46 5.70 9.31
N GLU A 83 -11.28 6.11 9.81
CA GLU A 83 -10.01 5.45 9.51
C GLU A 83 -10.01 4.01 10.01
N THR A 84 -9.43 3.12 9.19
CA THR A 84 -9.46 1.66 9.38
C THR A 84 -8.12 1.10 9.86
N ILE A 85 -7.27 1.93 10.46
CA ILE A 85 -5.97 1.51 11.00
C ILE A 85 -6.19 0.41 12.05
N ASP A 86 -5.63 -0.78 11.85
CA ASP A 86 -5.69 -1.87 12.82
C ASP A 86 -4.39 -1.88 13.63
N GLY A 87 -4.46 -1.44 14.89
CA GLY A 87 -3.28 -1.35 15.74
C GLY A 87 -2.61 -2.71 15.96
N PHE A 88 -3.39 -3.78 16.12
CA PHE A 88 -2.81 -5.11 16.32
C PHE A 88 -2.04 -5.57 15.09
N ARG A 89 -2.66 -5.41 13.90
CA ARG A 89 -2.01 -5.72 12.62
C ARG A 89 -0.76 -4.87 12.40
N LEU A 90 -0.88 -3.55 12.62
CA LEU A 90 0.18 -2.57 12.44
C LEU A 90 1.40 -2.85 13.33
N PHE A 91 1.20 -3.22 14.59
CA PHE A 91 2.30 -3.45 15.52
C PHE A 91 2.86 -4.87 15.48
N ASN A 92 2.03 -5.89 15.23
CA ASN A 92 2.42 -7.27 15.52
C ASN A 92 2.57 -8.18 14.29
N ASN A 93 2.10 -7.77 13.11
CA ASN A 93 2.18 -8.60 11.90
C ASN A 93 3.27 -8.10 10.94
N LEU A 94 4.42 -8.77 10.93
CA LEU A 94 5.55 -8.41 10.06
C LEU A 94 5.26 -8.60 8.56
N LEU A 95 4.27 -9.44 8.23
CA LEU A 95 3.84 -9.79 6.86
C LEU A 95 2.80 -8.82 6.28
N SER A 96 2.31 -7.88 7.09
CA SER A 96 1.22 -7.01 6.69
C SER A 96 1.68 -5.85 5.80
N SER A 97 0.88 -5.50 4.78
CA SER A 97 1.10 -4.29 3.96
C SER A 97 0.98 -2.99 4.76
N GLN A 98 0.10 -2.92 5.77
CA GLN A 98 -0.07 -1.73 6.61
C GLN A 98 1.23 -1.22 7.26
N PRO A 99 1.99 -1.99 8.07
CA PRO A 99 3.30 -1.52 8.56
C PRO A 99 4.34 -1.34 7.45
N MET A 100 4.22 -2.07 6.33
CA MET A 100 5.08 -1.86 5.16
C MET A 100 4.88 -0.45 4.57
N ALA A 101 3.64 0.01 4.41
CA ALA A 101 3.32 1.36 3.96
C ALA A 101 3.93 2.42 4.90
N PHE A 102 3.82 2.23 6.22
CA PHE A 102 4.43 3.14 7.19
C PHE A 102 5.97 3.17 7.04
N ASN A 103 6.60 2.01 6.90
CA ASN A 103 8.05 1.91 6.69
C ASN A 103 8.51 2.51 5.34
N LEU A 104 7.66 2.50 4.32
CA LEU A 104 7.95 3.09 3.01
C LEU A 104 7.79 4.60 3.00
N PHE A 105 6.70 5.15 3.55
CA PHE A 105 6.32 6.54 3.31
C PHE A 105 6.57 7.48 4.49
N HIS A 106 6.60 7.00 5.74
CA HIS A 106 6.92 7.89 6.86
C HIS A 106 8.34 8.49 6.78
N PRO A 107 9.39 7.75 6.36
CA PRO A 107 10.71 8.35 6.14
C PRO A 107 10.65 9.52 5.13
N LEU A 108 9.86 9.38 4.06
CA LEU A 108 9.64 10.46 3.08
C LEU A 108 8.88 11.64 3.67
N ILE A 109 7.88 11.40 4.53
CA ILE A 109 7.16 12.48 5.24
C ILE A 109 8.13 13.31 6.10
N LEU A 110 9.06 12.64 6.81
CA LEU A 110 10.08 13.31 7.61
C LEU A 110 11.05 14.09 6.73
N LEU A 111 11.56 13.47 5.66
CA LEU A 111 12.52 14.11 4.77
C LEU A 111 11.88 15.27 4.00
N LEU A 112 10.61 15.18 3.61
CA LEU A 112 9.90 16.25 2.90
C LEU A 112 9.88 17.56 3.71
N LYS A 113 9.84 17.47 5.04
CA LYS A 113 9.92 18.64 5.95
C LYS A 113 11.33 19.24 6.04
N GLN A 114 12.36 18.45 5.74
CA GLN A 114 13.76 18.82 5.88
C GLN A 114 14.36 19.28 4.55
N ASP A 115 14.16 18.48 3.51
CA ASP A 115 14.65 18.69 2.15
C ASP A 115 13.63 18.19 1.12
N PRO A 116 12.65 19.05 0.75
CA PRO A 116 11.62 18.68 -0.22
C PRO A 116 12.16 18.46 -1.64
N ALA A 117 13.33 19.03 -1.97
CA ALA A 117 13.92 18.88 -3.28
C ALA A 117 14.43 17.45 -3.51
N MET A 118 15.02 16.82 -2.49
CA MET A 118 15.47 15.43 -2.55
C MET A 118 14.30 14.45 -2.67
N VAL A 119 13.23 14.65 -1.88
CA VAL A 119 12.00 13.84 -2.00
C VAL A 119 11.40 13.98 -3.39
N THR A 120 11.30 15.22 -3.89
CA THR A 120 10.79 15.50 -5.24
C THR A 120 11.62 14.79 -6.30
N LEU A 121 12.95 14.83 -6.20
CA LEU A 121 13.85 14.16 -7.15
C LEU A 121 13.65 12.64 -7.15
N ALA A 122 13.62 12.02 -5.97
CA ALA A 122 13.42 10.58 -5.84
C ALA A 122 12.05 10.15 -6.38
N VAL A 123 10.97 10.81 -5.96
CA VAL A 123 9.60 10.50 -6.41
C VAL A 123 9.45 10.71 -7.93
N ARG A 124 10.04 11.77 -8.50
CA ARG A 124 10.02 12.02 -9.95
C ARG A 124 10.76 10.94 -10.74
N SER A 125 11.82 10.36 -10.17
CA SER A 125 12.59 9.28 -10.82
C SER A 125 11.79 8.00 -11.02
N ILE A 126 10.77 7.77 -10.18
CA ILE A 126 9.80 6.66 -10.28
C ILE A 126 8.66 7.03 -11.22
N PHE A 127 8.01 8.17 -10.98
CA PHE A 127 6.80 8.57 -11.71
C PHE A 127 7.11 9.43 -12.94
N ARG A 128 8.01 8.95 -13.81
CA ARG A 128 8.56 9.72 -14.94
C ARG A 128 7.52 10.20 -15.95
N ASN A 129 6.38 9.50 -16.02
CA ASN A 129 5.30 9.82 -16.96
C ASN A 129 4.28 10.82 -16.38
N PHE A 130 4.43 11.22 -15.12
CA PHE A 130 3.54 12.20 -14.50
C PHE A 130 4.15 13.61 -14.61
N PRO A 131 3.33 14.68 -14.69
CA PRO A 131 3.81 16.05 -14.77
C PRO A 131 4.32 16.56 -13.41
N LEU A 132 5.08 15.74 -12.68
CA LEU A 132 5.52 16.01 -11.31
C LEU A 132 6.68 17.00 -11.30
N PHE A 133 6.43 18.21 -10.80
CA PHE A 133 7.45 19.23 -10.62
C PHE A 133 7.92 19.34 -9.18
N GLU A 134 7.01 19.39 -8.22
CA GLU A 134 7.32 19.51 -6.78
C GLU A 134 6.32 18.72 -5.93
N VAL A 135 6.83 17.85 -5.05
CA VAL A 135 6.02 17.15 -4.04
C VAL A 135 5.66 18.14 -2.94
N THR A 136 4.36 18.24 -2.62
CA THR A 136 3.85 19.18 -1.62
C THR A 136 3.33 18.51 -0.36
N GLU A 137 2.92 17.24 -0.45
CA GLU A 137 2.36 16.51 0.68
C GLU A 137 2.53 15.01 0.47
N ILE A 138 2.83 14.29 1.55
CA ILE A 138 2.74 12.83 1.59
C ILE A 138 1.90 12.47 2.82
N GLY A 139 0.96 11.55 2.65
CA GLY A 139 0.13 11.04 3.75
C GLY A 139 0.00 9.52 3.70
N LEU A 140 -0.50 8.97 4.81
CA LEU A 140 -0.66 7.53 5.06
C LEU A 140 -2.07 7.24 5.57
N GLU A 141 -2.62 6.06 5.27
CA GLU A 141 -3.91 5.57 5.80
C GLU A 141 -5.02 6.63 5.70
N PHE A 142 -5.21 7.15 4.49
CA PHE A 142 -6.03 8.33 4.28
C PHE A 142 -7.42 7.97 3.77
N ILE A 143 -8.42 8.38 4.54
CA ILE A 143 -9.82 8.38 4.12
C ILE A 143 -10.29 9.84 4.11
N PRO A 144 -10.73 10.37 2.96
CA PRO A 144 -11.19 11.75 2.89
C PRO A 144 -12.50 11.93 3.67
N THR A 145 -12.65 13.11 4.30
CA THR A 145 -13.78 13.39 5.19
C THR A 145 -14.48 14.71 4.83
N PRO A 146 -15.82 14.75 4.83
CA PRO A 146 -16.75 13.67 5.19
C PRO A 146 -16.96 12.69 4.01
N ILE A 147 -17.10 11.39 4.32
CA ILE A 147 -17.03 10.31 3.31
C ILE A 147 -18.14 10.36 2.25
N ASP A 148 -19.29 10.91 2.58
CA ASP A 148 -20.46 11.08 1.71
C ASP A 148 -20.20 12.04 0.53
N LYS A 149 -19.19 12.92 0.64
CA LYS A 149 -18.77 13.75 -0.49
C LYS A 149 -17.95 13.00 -1.54
N TYR A 150 -17.35 11.86 -1.17
CA TYR A 150 -16.40 11.12 -2.00
C TYR A 150 -17.04 9.85 -2.56
N THR A 151 -16.89 8.72 -1.86
CA THR A 151 -17.37 7.39 -2.27
C THR A 151 -18.43 6.83 -1.33
N ASN A 152 -18.80 7.55 -0.27
CA ASN A 152 -19.75 7.12 0.76
C ASN A 152 -19.39 5.74 1.38
N ASP A 153 -18.11 5.40 1.40
CA ASP A 153 -17.59 4.19 2.03
C ASP A 153 -16.29 4.45 2.80
N LYS A 154 -15.73 3.40 3.41
CA LYS A 154 -14.48 3.47 4.17
C LYS A 154 -13.26 3.00 3.34
N SER A 155 -13.30 3.16 2.02
CA SER A 155 -12.09 2.94 1.21
C SER A 155 -11.02 3.94 1.63
N ALA A 156 -9.78 3.46 1.75
CA ALA A 156 -8.64 4.26 2.13
C ALA A 156 -7.57 4.22 1.04
N MET A 157 -6.77 5.27 0.95
CA MET A 157 -5.49 5.24 0.28
C MET A 157 -4.44 4.84 1.31
N ASP A 158 -3.70 3.76 1.06
CA ASP A 158 -2.61 3.34 1.98
C ASP A 158 -1.58 4.46 2.12
N ALA A 159 -1.24 5.10 1.01
CA ALA A 159 -0.49 6.35 0.98
C ALA A 159 -1.00 7.26 -0.13
N TYR A 160 -0.67 8.55 -0.04
CA TYR A 160 -0.84 9.47 -1.16
C TYR A 160 0.34 10.43 -1.26
N ILE A 161 0.55 10.95 -2.46
CA ILE A 161 1.51 12.02 -2.75
C ILE A 161 0.76 13.12 -3.48
N ARG A 162 0.70 14.32 -2.91
CA ARG A 162 0.26 15.52 -3.64
C ARG A 162 1.46 16.23 -4.21
N PHE A 163 1.28 16.75 -5.41
CA PHE A 163 2.34 17.48 -6.10
C PHE A 163 1.74 18.60 -6.95
N VAL A 164 2.59 19.53 -7.36
CA VAL A 164 2.27 20.53 -8.37
C VAL A 164 3.06 20.27 -9.64
N ASP A 165 2.46 20.60 -10.79
CA ASP A 165 3.17 20.64 -12.06
C ASP A 165 3.91 21.98 -12.26
N ASN A 166 4.69 22.07 -13.34
CA ASN A 166 5.47 23.27 -13.66
C ASN A 166 4.63 24.51 -14.01
N LYS A 167 3.30 24.37 -14.07
CA LYS A 167 2.32 25.46 -14.28
C LYS A 167 1.50 25.73 -13.02
N GLY A 168 1.83 25.11 -11.88
CA GLY A 168 1.11 25.24 -10.61
C GLY A 168 -0.18 24.43 -10.52
N GLY A 169 -0.46 23.55 -11.48
CA GLY A 169 -1.60 22.63 -11.42
C GLY A 169 -1.39 21.60 -10.32
N LYS A 170 -2.40 21.42 -9.45
CA LYS A 170 -2.34 20.48 -8.31
C LYS A 170 -2.80 19.09 -8.73
N HIS A 171 -2.09 18.08 -8.25
CA HIS A 171 -2.32 16.67 -8.60
C HIS A 171 -2.23 15.78 -7.35
N ILE A 172 -2.69 14.53 -7.50
CA ILE A 172 -2.54 13.48 -6.49
C ILE A 172 -2.12 12.16 -7.12
N ILE A 173 -1.21 11.44 -6.46
CA ILE A 173 -0.94 10.02 -6.66
C ILE A 173 -1.51 9.30 -5.45
N ALA A 174 -2.55 8.50 -5.62
CA ALA A 174 -3.05 7.60 -4.61
C ALA A 174 -2.34 6.25 -4.76
N ILE A 175 -1.86 5.70 -3.65
CA ILE A 175 -1.04 4.50 -3.64
C ILE A 175 -1.75 3.42 -2.82
N GLU A 176 -1.96 2.27 -3.43
CA GLU A 176 -2.34 1.02 -2.77
C GLU A 176 -1.08 0.16 -2.62
N THR A 177 -0.75 -0.23 -1.39
CA THR A 177 0.41 -1.08 -1.13
C THR A 177 -0.01 -2.53 -1.00
N LYS A 178 0.74 -3.40 -1.65
CA LYS A 178 0.47 -4.83 -1.66
C LYS A 178 1.74 -5.58 -1.31
N TYR A 179 1.66 -6.51 -0.36
CA TYR A 179 2.79 -7.41 -0.07
C TYR A 179 2.44 -8.86 -0.36
N THR A 180 1.67 -9.53 0.49
CA THR A 180 1.17 -10.89 0.24
C THR A 180 -0.34 -10.98 0.09
N ASP A 181 -1.03 -9.92 0.47
CA ASP A 181 -2.48 -9.85 0.43
C ASP A 181 -2.92 -9.75 -1.04
N VAL A 182 -3.92 -10.55 -1.43
CA VAL A 182 -4.61 -10.37 -2.72
C VAL A 182 -5.60 -9.23 -2.55
N LEU A 183 -5.77 -8.37 -3.55
CA LEU A 183 -6.78 -7.31 -3.46
C LEU A 183 -8.16 -7.93 -3.28
N GLY A 184 -9.01 -7.28 -2.48
CA GLY A 184 -10.35 -7.78 -2.19
C GLY A 184 -11.16 -7.99 -3.47
N VAL A 185 -11.40 -9.25 -3.82
CA VAL A 185 -12.26 -9.65 -4.96
C VAL A 185 -13.75 -9.71 -4.60
N ASN A 186 -14.05 -9.64 -3.29
CA ASN A 186 -15.42 -9.64 -2.80
C ASN A 186 -16.03 -8.24 -2.96
N GLU A 187 -17.13 -8.17 -3.70
CA GLU A 187 -17.90 -6.95 -3.86
C GLU A 187 -18.62 -6.60 -2.55
N ALA A 188 -18.65 -5.31 -2.20
CA ALA A 188 -19.39 -4.84 -1.04
C ALA A 188 -20.90 -5.06 -1.24
N SER A 189 -21.61 -5.48 -0.19
CA SER A 189 -23.04 -5.79 -0.24
C SER A 189 -23.95 -4.61 -0.63
N HIS A 190 -23.45 -3.38 -0.48
CA HIS A 190 -24.15 -2.14 -0.82
C HIS A 190 -23.24 -1.25 -1.66
N CYS A 191 -23.08 -1.57 -2.94
CA CYS A 191 -22.17 -0.86 -3.85
C CYS A 191 -22.85 -0.14 -5.03
N LYS A 192 -24.18 -0.07 -5.06
CA LYS A 192 -24.92 0.48 -6.21
C LYS A 192 -24.58 1.95 -6.49
N GLU A 193 -24.44 2.74 -5.44
CA GLU A 193 -24.04 4.15 -5.55
C GLU A 193 -22.63 4.28 -6.13
N GLN A 194 -21.68 3.48 -5.65
CA GLN A 194 -20.29 3.48 -6.12
C GLN A 194 -20.17 2.97 -7.55
N LYS A 195 -20.98 1.99 -7.96
CA LYS A 195 -21.06 1.56 -9.36
C LYS A 195 -21.50 2.70 -10.27
N GLN A 196 -22.54 3.43 -9.87
CA GLN A 196 -22.99 4.60 -10.64
C GLN A 196 -21.91 5.68 -10.68
N MET A 197 -21.30 6.02 -9.54
CA MET A 197 -20.20 7.00 -9.49
C MET A 197 -19.03 6.60 -10.39
N LEU A 198 -18.72 5.30 -10.51
CA LEU A 198 -17.68 4.79 -11.39
C LEU A 198 -18.05 4.94 -12.87
N VAL A 199 -19.29 4.65 -13.24
CA VAL A 199 -19.80 4.90 -14.61
C VAL A 199 -19.75 6.39 -14.93
N ASP A 200 -20.17 7.24 -13.99
CA ASP A 200 -20.21 8.70 -14.16
C ASP A 200 -18.81 9.34 -14.34
N THR A 201 -17.72 8.62 -14.04
CA THR A 201 -16.36 9.08 -14.37
C THR A 201 -16.12 9.18 -15.87
N GLY A 202 -16.85 8.41 -16.68
CA GLY A 202 -16.66 8.31 -18.12
C GLY A 202 -15.38 7.58 -18.55
N PHE A 203 -14.64 6.97 -17.62
CA PHE A 203 -13.36 6.32 -17.88
C PHE A 203 -13.44 5.05 -18.73
N PHE A 204 -14.57 4.35 -18.66
CA PHE A 204 -14.71 3.00 -19.21
C PHE A 204 -15.48 2.99 -20.53
N SER A 205 -15.34 1.90 -21.28
CA SER A 205 -16.04 1.61 -22.53
C SER A 205 -17.56 1.57 -22.38
N GLU A 206 -18.29 1.65 -23.49
CA GLU A 206 -19.77 1.70 -23.51
C GLU A 206 -20.42 0.43 -22.93
N ASP A 207 -19.80 -0.73 -23.13
CA ASP A 207 -20.29 -2.02 -22.62
C ASP A 207 -20.01 -2.22 -21.12
N PHE A 208 -19.06 -1.47 -20.54
CA PHE A 208 -18.69 -1.61 -19.14
C PHE A 208 -19.86 -1.38 -18.17
N GLU A 209 -20.71 -0.39 -18.45
CA GLU A 209 -21.88 -0.08 -17.61
C GLU A 209 -22.82 -1.29 -17.49
N GLU A 210 -23.17 -1.90 -18.63
CA GLU A 210 -24.03 -3.09 -18.65
C GLU A 210 -23.39 -4.25 -17.88
N LEU A 211 -22.09 -4.47 -18.07
CA LEU A 211 -21.35 -5.56 -17.41
C LEU A 211 -21.25 -5.35 -15.89
N LEU A 212 -20.98 -4.12 -15.44
CA LEU A 212 -20.87 -3.77 -14.02
C LEU A 212 -22.21 -3.82 -13.30
N MET A 213 -23.25 -3.24 -13.91
CA MET A 213 -24.60 -3.18 -13.35
C MET A 213 -25.29 -4.55 -13.40
N GLY A 214 -24.99 -5.35 -14.42
CA GLY A 214 -25.42 -6.76 -14.54
C GLY A 214 -24.65 -7.73 -13.64
N GLY A 215 -23.63 -7.28 -12.92
CA GLY A 215 -22.86 -8.09 -11.97
C GLY A 215 -21.87 -9.08 -12.61
N LYS A 216 -21.60 -8.95 -13.91
CA LYS A 216 -20.54 -9.71 -14.61
C LYS A 216 -19.16 -9.19 -14.22
N ILE A 217 -19.03 -7.87 -14.07
CA ILE A 217 -17.87 -7.22 -13.45
C ILE A 217 -18.23 -6.90 -12.00
N LYS A 218 -17.33 -7.29 -11.08
CA LYS A 218 -17.45 -6.96 -9.67
C LYS A 218 -16.66 -5.70 -9.36
N LEU A 219 -17.22 -4.83 -8.52
CA LEU A 219 -16.55 -3.66 -7.99
C LEU A 219 -15.51 -4.08 -6.92
N THR A 220 -14.35 -4.58 -7.39
CA THR A 220 -13.23 -5.01 -6.53
C THR A 220 -12.47 -3.81 -5.94
N GLN A 221 -11.53 -4.08 -5.04
CA GLN A 221 -10.75 -3.03 -4.37
C GLN A 221 -10.01 -2.10 -5.36
N ILE A 222 -9.48 -2.62 -6.45
CA ILE A 222 -8.75 -1.80 -7.44
C ILE A 222 -9.67 -0.76 -8.12
N TYR A 223 -10.92 -1.15 -8.44
CA TYR A 223 -11.92 -0.22 -8.95
C TYR A 223 -12.31 0.82 -7.89
N ARG A 224 -12.47 0.40 -6.63
CA ARG A 224 -12.80 1.30 -5.51
C ARG A 224 -11.69 2.33 -5.25
N ASN A 225 -10.42 1.92 -5.36
CA ASN A 225 -9.28 2.81 -5.20
C ASN A 225 -9.18 3.80 -6.35
N LEU A 226 -9.37 3.35 -7.60
CA LEU A 226 -9.44 4.24 -8.76
C LEU A 226 -10.59 5.24 -8.61
N LEU A 227 -11.77 4.78 -8.20
CA LEU A 227 -12.93 5.63 -7.94
C LEU A 227 -12.63 6.67 -6.86
N LEU A 228 -12.12 6.24 -5.70
CA LEU A 228 -11.80 7.13 -4.59
C LEU A 228 -10.82 8.23 -5.02
N THR A 229 -9.81 7.85 -5.78
CA THR A 229 -8.79 8.76 -6.32
C THR A 229 -9.41 9.82 -7.23
N GLU A 230 -10.26 9.41 -8.16
CA GLU A 230 -10.92 10.33 -9.08
C GLU A 230 -11.98 11.20 -8.39
N ARG A 231 -12.75 10.63 -7.45
CA ARG A 231 -13.69 11.42 -6.63
C ARG A 231 -12.97 12.46 -5.80
N TYR A 232 -11.81 12.13 -5.22
CA TYR A 232 -10.97 13.08 -4.52
C TYR A 232 -10.50 14.21 -5.45
N ARG A 233 -10.03 13.88 -6.65
CA ARG A 233 -9.66 14.88 -7.68
C ARG A 233 -10.78 15.87 -7.95
N MET A 234 -12.00 15.37 -8.18
CA MET A 234 -13.17 16.18 -8.51
C MET A 234 -13.58 17.10 -7.35
N VAL A 235 -13.66 16.56 -6.13
CA VAL A 235 -14.11 17.30 -4.94
C VAL A 235 -13.10 18.37 -4.53
N GLU A 236 -11.80 18.06 -4.60
CA GLU A 236 -10.73 18.97 -4.22
C GLU A 236 -10.29 19.92 -5.35
N GLY A 237 -10.91 19.83 -6.53
CA GLY A 237 -10.58 20.67 -7.68
C GLY A 237 -9.15 20.47 -8.19
N LEU A 238 -8.63 19.24 -8.12
CA LEU A 238 -7.31 18.91 -8.64
C LEU A 238 -7.34 18.82 -10.16
N LYS A 239 -6.21 19.18 -10.78
CA LYS A 239 -6.05 19.15 -12.23
C LYS A 239 -6.11 17.72 -12.76
N ASP A 240 -5.41 16.79 -12.10
CA ASP A 240 -5.42 15.38 -12.45
C ASP A 240 -5.17 14.48 -11.22
N SER A 241 -5.33 13.17 -11.40
CA SER A 241 -5.09 12.17 -10.38
C SER A 241 -4.64 10.83 -10.96
N TYR A 242 -3.80 10.12 -10.21
CA TYR A 242 -3.16 8.88 -10.62
C TYR A 242 -3.35 7.81 -9.53
N SER A 243 -3.82 6.63 -9.88
CA SER A 243 -3.89 5.46 -9.00
C SER A 243 -2.69 4.55 -9.28
N VAL A 244 -1.96 4.19 -8.22
CA VAL A 244 -0.76 3.37 -8.31
C VAL A 244 -0.88 2.17 -7.39
N VAL A 245 -0.66 0.98 -7.93
CA VAL A 245 -0.44 -0.22 -7.12
C VAL A 245 1.06 -0.41 -6.94
N LEU A 246 1.51 -0.46 -5.70
CA LEU A 246 2.89 -0.72 -5.32
C LEU A 246 3.00 -2.15 -4.77
N SER A 247 3.63 -3.05 -5.52
CA SER A 247 3.72 -4.48 -5.15
C SER A 247 5.09 -5.09 -5.47
N PRO A 248 5.47 -6.23 -4.84
CA PRO A 248 6.62 -7.02 -5.30
C PRO A 248 6.49 -7.35 -6.77
N LYS A 249 7.63 -7.35 -7.49
CA LYS A 249 7.67 -7.70 -8.92
C LYS A 249 7.07 -9.07 -9.23
N ASP A 250 7.34 -10.04 -8.36
CA ASP A 250 6.89 -11.43 -8.54
C ASP A 250 5.54 -11.73 -7.85
N HIS A 251 4.78 -10.69 -7.48
CA HIS A 251 3.47 -10.89 -6.85
C HIS A 251 2.50 -11.60 -7.82
N PRO A 252 1.87 -12.73 -7.43
CA PRO A 252 1.21 -13.63 -8.38
C PRO A 252 -0.06 -13.10 -9.04
N SER A 253 -0.74 -12.10 -8.46
CA SER A 253 -2.04 -11.61 -8.95
C SER A 253 -2.05 -10.15 -9.41
N THR A 254 -0.94 -9.39 -9.29
CA THR A 254 -0.99 -7.94 -9.56
C THR A 254 -1.30 -7.65 -11.04
N GLU A 255 -0.69 -8.39 -11.96
CA GLU A 255 -0.93 -8.22 -13.39
C GLU A 255 -2.39 -8.52 -13.77
N GLU A 256 -2.95 -9.64 -13.27
CA GLU A 256 -4.35 -10.00 -13.51
C GLU A 256 -5.32 -8.95 -12.96
N GLU A 257 -5.09 -8.44 -11.75
CA GLU A 257 -5.93 -7.41 -11.14
C GLU A 257 -5.90 -6.10 -11.93
N ILE A 258 -4.73 -5.70 -12.44
CA ILE A 258 -4.59 -4.49 -13.25
C ILE A 258 -5.27 -4.67 -14.60
N ASN A 259 -5.04 -5.81 -15.26
CA ASN A 259 -5.67 -6.16 -16.53
C ASN A 259 -7.20 -6.19 -16.41
N SER A 260 -7.73 -6.63 -15.26
CA SER A 260 -9.18 -6.64 -15.02
C SER A 260 -9.84 -5.26 -15.06
N VAL A 261 -9.07 -4.18 -14.89
CA VAL A 261 -9.53 -2.79 -15.00
C VAL A 261 -9.16 -2.19 -16.36
N THR A 262 -7.91 -2.38 -16.79
CA THR A 262 -7.38 -1.77 -18.02
C THR A 262 -8.02 -2.33 -19.29
N GLU A 263 -8.54 -3.55 -19.25
CA GLU A 263 -9.33 -4.14 -20.35
C GLU A 263 -10.54 -3.26 -20.74
N TYR A 264 -11.17 -2.60 -19.77
CA TYR A 264 -12.36 -1.78 -19.97
C TYR A 264 -12.09 -0.27 -19.96
N LEU A 265 -10.88 0.16 -19.59
CA LEU A 265 -10.51 1.58 -19.61
C LEU A 265 -10.38 2.06 -21.07
N LYS A 266 -10.95 3.23 -21.37
CA LYS A 266 -10.71 3.87 -22.66
C LYS A 266 -9.22 4.21 -22.80
N PRO A 267 -8.63 4.09 -24.01
CA PRO A 267 -7.20 4.28 -24.21
C PRO A 267 -6.67 5.63 -23.69
N GLU A 268 -7.46 6.70 -23.80
CA GLU A 268 -7.12 8.03 -23.31
C GLU A 268 -7.00 8.11 -21.78
N TYR A 269 -7.54 7.16 -21.02
CA TYR A 269 -7.47 7.10 -19.56
C TYR A 269 -6.53 6.01 -19.03
N ALA A 270 -5.81 5.30 -19.92
CA ALA A 270 -4.88 4.25 -19.51
C ALA A 270 -3.80 4.73 -18.52
N TYR A 271 -3.46 6.03 -18.52
CA TYR A 271 -2.50 6.62 -17.58
C TYR A 271 -3.03 6.75 -16.13
N LYS A 272 -4.34 6.59 -15.91
CA LYS A 272 -4.97 6.76 -14.59
C LYS A 272 -4.62 5.66 -13.60
N LEU A 273 -4.22 4.49 -14.10
CA LEU A 273 -3.87 3.32 -13.28
C LEU A 273 -2.51 2.79 -13.73
N SER A 274 -1.60 2.60 -12.79
CA SER A 274 -0.27 2.05 -13.08
C SER A 274 0.23 1.16 -11.95
N VAL A 275 1.24 0.34 -12.25
CA VAL A 275 1.96 -0.47 -11.26
C VAL A 275 3.38 0.06 -11.15
N VAL A 276 3.87 0.15 -9.92
CA VAL A 276 5.29 0.31 -9.62
C VAL A 276 5.72 -0.89 -8.79
N THR A 277 6.88 -1.47 -9.10
CA THR A 277 7.41 -2.56 -8.28
C THR A 277 7.99 -2.00 -6.97
N LEU A 278 7.88 -2.75 -5.88
CA LEU A 278 8.53 -2.36 -4.62
C LEU A 278 10.05 -2.24 -4.80
N GLU A 279 10.63 -3.12 -5.61
CA GLU A 279 12.04 -3.14 -5.98
C GLU A 279 12.44 -1.81 -6.65
N ASP A 280 11.77 -1.41 -7.73
CA ASP A 280 12.09 -0.16 -8.43
C ASP A 280 11.92 1.06 -7.50
N PHE A 281 10.85 1.07 -6.70
CA PHE A 281 10.59 2.14 -5.74
C PHE A 281 11.72 2.26 -4.72
N VAL A 282 12.10 1.15 -4.09
CA VAL A 282 13.13 1.10 -3.04
C VAL A 282 14.50 1.42 -3.61
N ASP A 283 14.85 0.91 -4.80
CA ASP A 283 16.12 1.20 -5.47
C ASP A 283 16.28 2.69 -5.76
N ALA A 284 15.21 3.37 -6.20
CA ALA A 284 15.25 4.81 -6.38
C ALA A 284 15.42 5.56 -5.06
N MET A 285 14.77 5.10 -3.98
CA MET A 285 14.96 5.73 -2.67
C MET A 285 16.41 5.56 -2.18
N ILE A 286 17.03 4.40 -2.40
CA ILE A 286 18.46 4.18 -2.09
C ILE A 286 19.35 5.08 -2.94
N GLN A 287 19.04 5.23 -4.23
CA GLN A 287 19.86 5.99 -5.17
C GLN A 287 19.82 7.50 -4.93
N TYR A 288 18.64 8.06 -4.63
CA TYR A 288 18.41 9.51 -4.66
C TYR A 288 18.29 10.17 -3.29
N LEU A 289 18.05 9.41 -2.22
CA LEU A 289 17.91 9.98 -0.89
C LEU A 289 19.25 10.11 -0.16
N PRO A 290 19.36 11.00 0.85
CA PRO A 290 20.56 11.09 1.69
C PRO A 290 20.89 9.77 2.38
N GLU A 291 22.18 9.54 2.66
CA GLU A 291 22.74 8.29 3.22
C GLU A 291 21.92 7.69 4.37
N TYR A 292 21.51 8.51 5.34
CA TYR A 292 20.68 8.06 6.46
C TYR A 292 19.38 7.39 6.01
N TYR A 293 18.66 8.01 5.07
CA TYR A 293 17.41 7.49 4.53
C TYR A 293 17.65 6.33 3.58
N ALA A 294 18.67 6.41 2.72
CA ALA A 294 19.07 5.30 1.85
C ALA A 294 19.30 4.02 2.66
N HIS A 295 19.99 4.10 3.80
CA HIS A 295 20.20 2.95 4.69
C HIS A 295 18.91 2.37 5.28
N VAL A 296 17.89 3.19 5.53
CA VAL A 296 16.56 2.70 5.94
C VAL A 296 15.93 1.86 4.82
N TYR A 297 16.07 2.29 3.56
CA TYR A 297 15.56 1.56 2.40
C TYR A 297 16.38 0.30 2.06
N GLU A 298 17.69 0.28 2.32
CA GLU A 298 18.50 -0.94 2.27
C GLU A 298 17.99 -1.98 3.28
N ARG A 299 17.72 -1.56 4.52
CA ARG A 299 17.12 -2.44 5.55
C ARG A 299 15.72 -2.88 5.16
N PHE A 300 14.95 -2.02 4.50
CA PHE A 300 13.65 -2.38 3.95
C PHE A 300 13.79 -3.49 2.89
N SER A 301 14.70 -3.32 1.93
CA SER A 301 14.99 -4.31 0.89
C SER A 301 15.38 -5.66 1.50
N GLY A 302 16.32 -5.65 2.46
CA GLY A 302 16.77 -6.84 3.17
C GLY A 302 15.67 -7.59 3.92
N ARG A 303 14.66 -6.86 4.38
CA ARG A 303 13.50 -7.42 5.09
C ARG A 303 12.39 -7.91 4.17
N TYR A 304 12.03 -7.15 3.15
CA TYR A 304 10.81 -7.39 2.37
C TYR A 304 11.07 -8.04 1.00
N LEU A 305 12.23 -7.83 0.40
CA LEU A 305 12.48 -8.10 -1.02
C LEU A 305 13.59 -9.14 -1.28
N GLU A 306 14.43 -9.45 -0.30
CA GLU A 306 15.50 -10.46 -0.43
C GLU A 306 14.98 -11.91 -0.37
N PHE A 307 14.09 -12.28 -1.29
CA PHE A 307 13.54 -13.63 -1.44
C PHE A 307 14.60 -14.70 -1.76
N GLY A 308 15.82 -14.31 -2.15
CA GLY A 308 16.95 -15.24 -2.29
C GLY A 308 17.32 -15.96 -0.98
N LYS A 309 17.05 -15.35 0.18
CA LYS A 309 17.32 -15.91 1.52
C LYS A 309 16.49 -17.15 1.83
N VAL A 310 15.36 -17.35 1.15
CA VAL A 310 14.39 -18.43 1.45
C VAL A 310 14.47 -19.63 0.51
N ASN A 311 15.47 -19.68 -0.39
CA ASN A 311 15.70 -20.85 -1.27
C ASN A 311 16.49 -21.97 -0.56
N ILE A 312 16.22 -22.21 0.72
CA ILE A 312 16.89 -23.21 1.58
C ILE A 312 16.44 -24.63 1.22
#